data_AF-R4X6A9-F1
#
_entry.id   AF-R4X6A9-F1
#
_cell.length_a   1.000
_cell.length_b   1.000
_cell.length_c   1.000
_cell.angle_alpha   90.00
_cell.angle_beta   90.00
_cell.angle_gamma   90.00
#
_symmetry.space_group_name_H-M   'P 1'
#
loop_
_entity.id
_entity.type
_entity.pdbx_description
1 polymer ?
#
loop_
_entity_poly.entity_id
_entity_poly.type
_entity_poly.pdbx_seq_one_letter_code
_entity_poly.pdbx_strand_id
1 'polypeptide(L)'
;MLPSIAENHSIIIRLPSGAYKLITVRPDSSNCSLGKFGTFDANHLLGHPYGYTYEIQSDKSLRILTAETLKRIEEEVGNNEFIVDDNEMNQVMSHQEIRALRDAGDRDALIEKLKQNNKSFDLKTEYSKEKYTARKMAKFAPRFTTIPPTLFDVISFLTDKDPEKIMNVNQESMAFMLSAADVRPGGHYLVVDDVSGLLVAGLLELGANVTMIHDTEHANIDSVKYFPQFNSERLFAEGRLKALNWEQAIHRDTVLEDLDEYINDKKESTHIKDIEKVEKREAMKRAVIEFHDTTFDGLLVMSSYTPIGVLKPLLPRLGTSRKVVLYSPYREPLLALRHEPLPELLMPSIKELRAREYQVLQGRTRPVMTKRGEWGYVYHAIKVERLDGVIAIGKNQVAREKNNAAAKKKATAATAQSTTASTKPLLIEGESMDDVEMKASSQGESSSNDLVEEAGAGEGRGGGDEHQAKKVKLSEA
;
A
#
# COMPACT_ATOMS: atom_id res chain seq x y z
N MET A 1 -5.64 -21.59 -21.38
CA MET A 1 -6.94 -21.79 -20.69
C MET A 1 -7.11 -20.70 -19.65
N LEU A 2 -8.33 -20.46 -19.15
CA LEU A 2 -8.50 -19.70 -17.90
C LEU A 2 -8.00 -20.56 -16.73
N PRO A 3 -7.49 -19.97 -15.63
CA PRO A 3 -7.18 -20.73 -14.42
C PRO A 3 -8.45 -21.34 -13.83
N SER A 4 -8.39 -22.63 -13.51
CA SER A 4 -9.46 -23.38 -12.87
C SER A 4 -9.10 -23.75 -11.43
N ILE A 5 -10.13 -24.06 -10.64
CA ILE A 5 -10.00 -24.58 -9.28
C ILE A 5 -9.61 -26.07 -9.38
N ALA A 6 -8.56 -26.48 -8.68
CA ALA A 6 -8.13 -27.87 -8.60
C ALA A 6 -7.91 -28.31 -7.15
N GLU A 7 -7.52 -29.57 -6.95
CA GLU A 7 -7.34 -30.16 -5.63
C GLU A 7 -6.23 -29.46 -4.83
N ASN A 8 -6.44 -29.39 -3.51
CA ASN A 8 -5.62 -28.71 -2.52
C ASN A 8 -5.43 -27.19 -2.73
N HIS A 9 -6.06 -26.58 -3.75
CA HIS A 9 -6.08 -25.13 -3.90
C HIS A 9 -6.73 -24.48 -2.67
N SER A 10 -6.04 -23.51 -2.07
CA SER A 10 -6.67 -22.55 -1.17
C SER A 10 -7.28 -21.43 -2.01
N ILE A 11 -8.57 -21.22 -1.86
CA ILE A 11 -9.36 -20.29 -2.68
C ILE A 11 -10.09 -19.28 -1.79
N ILE A 12 -10.13 -18.04 -2.27
CA ILE A 12 -10.89 -16.97 -1.63
C ILE A 12 -12.32 -17.03 -2.19
N ILE A 13 -13.30 -16.92 -1.30
CA ILE A 13 -14.71 -16.78 -1.65
C ILE A 13 -15.26 -15.48 -1.06
N ARG A 14 -16.14 -14.82 -1.79
CA ARG A 14 -16.87 -13.62 -1.37
C ARG A 14 -18.31 -13.97 -1.05
N LEU A 15 -18.77 -13.55 0.13
CA LEU A 15 -20.13 -13.79 0.61
C LEU A 15 -21.10 -12.70 0.11
N PRO A 16 -22.42 -12.91 0.18
CA PRO A 16 -23.43 -11.95 -0.26
C PRO A 16 -23.39 -10.61 0.50
N SER A 17 -22.77 -10.61 1.69
CA SER A 17 -22.50 -9.43 2.52
C SER A 17 -21.19 -8.69 2.15
N GLY A 18 -20.53 -9.04 1.05
CA GLY A 18 -19.23 -8.48 0.65
C GLY A 18 -18.02 -9.15 1.33
N ALA A 19 -18.16 -9.50 2.61
CA ALA A 19 -17.11 -10.16 3.40
C ALA A 19 -16.54 -11.43 2.75
N TYR A 20 -15.22 -11.59 2.83
CA TYR A 20 -14.49 -12.73 2.28
C TYR A 20 -14.30 -13.87 3.28
N LYS A 21 -14.03 -15.08 2.76
CA LYS A 21 -13.50 -16.24 3.50
C LYS A 21 -12.46 -16.96 2.66
N LEU A 22 -11.50 -17.62 3.32
CA LEU A 22 -10.62 -18.61 2.71
C LEU A 22 -11.19 -20.01 2.94
N ILE A 23 -11.15 -20.87 1.94
CA ILE A 23 -11.41 -22.32 2.05
C ILE A 23 -10.34 -23.09 1.26
N THR A 24 -10.09 -24.34 1.61
CA THR A 24 -9.14 -25.21 0.87
C THR A 24 -9.90 -26.40 0.30
N VAL A 25 -9.82 -26.58 -1.03
CA VAL A 25 -10.55 -27.64 -1.75
C VAL A 25 -9.80 -28.96 -1.60
N ARG A 26 -10.10 -29.74 -0.55
CA ARG A 26 -9.56 -31.10 -0.36
C ARG A 26 -10.54 -32.13 -0.91
N PRO A 27 -10.09 -33.26 -1.49
CA PRO A 27 -10.99 -34.31 -2.00
C PRO A 27 -12.03 -34.79 -0.98
N ASP A 28 -11.64 -34.94 0.30
CA ASP A 28 -12.56 -35.37 1.36
C ASP A 28 -13.50 -34.28 1.90
N SER A 29 -13.45 -33.04 1.35
CA SER A 29 -14.11 -31.86 1.91
C SER A 29 -15.60 -31.72 1.54
N SER A 30 -16.35 -32.80 1.74
CA SER A 30 -17.80 -32.92 1.53
C SER A 30 -18.69 -32.05 2.45
N ASN A 31 -18.09 -31.20 3.27
CA ASN A 31 -18.75 -30.42 4.32
C ASN A 31 -18.11 -29.03 4.53
N CYS A 32 -17.84 -28.28 3.46
CA CYS A 32 -17.41 -26.88 3.56
C CYS A 32 -18.53 -25.99 4.12
N SER A 33 -18.49 -25.70 5.42
CA SER A 33 -19.50 -24.85 6.06
C SER A 33 -19.20 -23.36 5.96
N LEU A 34 -20.18 -22.61 5.44
CA LEU A 34 -20.16 -21.14 5.45
C LEU A 34 -20.86 -20.56 6.69
N GLY A 35 -21.29 -21.40 7.63
CA GLY A 35 -22.06 -21.02 8.81
C GLY A 35 -23.51 -20.72 8.45
N LYS A 36 -24.01 -19.51 8.77
CA LYS A 36 -25.41 -19.13 8.52
C LYS A 36 -25.86 -19.27 7.05
N PHE A 37 -24.94 -19.31 6.09
CA PHE A 37 -25.23 -19.39 4.66
C PHE A 37 -25.42 -20.83 4.13
N GLY A 38 -25.12 -21.87 4.93
CA GLY A 38 -25.21 -23.27 4.52
C GLY A 38 -23.85 -23.99 4.54
N THR A 39 -23.86 -25.23 4.04
CA THR A 39 -22.71 -26.12 3.92
C THR A 39 -22.78 -26.83 2.57
N PHE A 40 -21.67 -26.95 1.86
CA PHE A 40 -21.60 -27.56 0.52
C PHE A 40 -20.44 -28.55 0.38
N ASP A 41 -20.45 -29.38 -0.67
CA ASP A 41 -19.31 -30.22 -1.03
C ASP A 41 -18.33 -29.44 -1.93
N ALA A 42 -17.07 -29.32 -1.49
CA ALA A 42 -16.03 -28.60 -2.22
C ALA A 42 -15.70 -29.19 -3.61
N ASN A 43 -15.96 -30.49 -3.82
CA ASN A 43 -15.68 -31.17 -5.07
C ASN A 43 -16.50 -30.61 -6.25
N HIS A 44 -17.66 -29.99 -5.99
CA HIS A 44 -18.45 -29.27 -7.00
C HIS A 44 -17.79 -27.96 -7.51
N LEU A 45 -16.62 -27.58 -6.98
CA LEU A 45 -15.83 -26.47 -7.52
C LEU A 45 -14.70 -26.95 -8.45
N LEU A 46 -14.34 -28.24 -8.45
CA LEU A 46 -13.19 -28.75 -9.21
C LEU A 46 -13.41 -28.61 -10.72
N GLY A 47 -12.37 -28.17 -11.43
CA GLY A 47 -12.39 -27.91 -12.88
C GLY A 47 -13.08 -26.62 -13.29
N HIS A 48 -13.93 -26.01 -12.45
CA HIS A 48 -14.58 -24.74 -12.77
C HIS A 48 -13.60 -23.55 -12.74
N PRO A 49 -13.81 -22.52 -13.58
CA PRO A 49 -13.06 -21.27 -13.50
C PRO A 49 -13.47 -20.46 -12.26
N TYR A 50 -12.58 -19.57 -11.83
CA TYR A 50 -12.86 -18.54 -10.83
C TYR A 50 -13.84 -17.48 -11.37
N GLY A 51 -14.50 -16.74 -10.48
CA GLY A 51 -15.45 -15.67 -10.79
C GLY A 51 -16.93 -16.09 -10.81
N TYR A 52 -17.21 -17.40 -10.85
CA TYR A 52 -18.58 -17.90 -10.78
C TYR A 52 -19.21 -17.68 -9.41
N THR A 53 -20.50 -17.34 -9.43
CA THR A 53 -21.36 -17.26 -8.24
C THR A 53 -22.19 -18.54 -8.15
N TYR A 54 -22.07 -19.22 -7.02
CA TYR A 54 -22.73 -20.48 -6.73
C TYR A 54 -23.80 -20.28 -5.66
N GLU A 55 -24.84 -21.11 -5.72
CA GLU A 55 -25.90 -21.19 -4.72
C GLU A 55 -25.96 -22.61 -4.16
N ILE A 56 -25.87 -22.71 -2.83
CA ILE A 56 -25.85 -23.95 -2.07
C ILE A 56 -27.26 -24.52 -2.00
N GLN A 57 -27.45 -25.70 -2.58
CA GLN A 57 -28.70 -26.45 -2.52
C GLN A 57 -28.83 -27.24 -1.21
N SER A 58 -30.03 -27.74 -0.91
CA SER A 58 -30.32 -28.50 0.32
C SER A 58 -29.58 -29.84 0.43
N ASP A 59 -29.19 -30.42 -0.70
CA ASP A 59 -28.38 -31.65 -0.81
C ASP A 59 -26.86 -31.40 -0.73
N LYS A 60 -26.43 -30.16 -0.47
CA LYS A 60 -25.04 -29.66 -0.49
C LYS A 60 -24.42 -29.48 -1.89
N SER A 61 -25.17 -29.70 -2.96
CA SER A 61 -24.73 -29.40 -4.33
C SER A 61 -24.66 -27.89 -4.60
N LEU A 62 -23.99 -27.51 -5.69
CA LEU A 62 -23.81 -26.11 -6.09
C LEU A 62 -24.48 -25.83 -7.44
N ARG A 63 -25.45 -24.91 -7.44
CA ARG A 63 -26.04 -24.36 -8.66
C ARG A 63 -25.26 -23.11 -9.09
N ILE A 64 -24.69 -23.09 -10.29
CA ILE A 64 -24.09 -21.88 -10.87
C ILE A 64 -25.23 -20.89 -11.20
N LEU A 65 -25.13 -19.67 -10.69
CA LEU A 65 -26.03 -18.57 -11.04
C LEU A 65 -25.48 -17.82 -12.25
N THR A 66 -26.35 -17.57 -13.24
CA THR A 66 -26.06 -16.63 -14.33
C THR A 66 -25.97 -15.21 -13.80
N ALA A 67 -25.17 -14.37 -14.45
CA ALA A 67 -25.05 -12.96 -14.06
C ALA A 67 -26.40 -12.24 -14.26
N GLU A 68 -26.95 -11.67 -13.18
CA GLU A 68 -28.16 -10.87 -13.24
C GLU A 68 -27.93 -9.61 -14.11
N THR A 69 -28.60 -9.51 -15.26
CA THR A 69 -28.55 -8.30 -16.10
C THR A 69 -29.01 -7.09 -15.30
N LEU A 70 -28.27 -5.98 -15.35
CA LEU A 70 -28.67 -4.71 -14.75
C LEU A 70 -30.05 -4.28 -15.28
N LYS A 71 -31.08 -4.45 -14.46
CA LYS A 71 -32.44 -4.05 -14.80
C LYS A 71 -32.51 -2.53 -14.83
N ARG A 72 -33.07 -1.98 -15.91
CA ARG A 72 -33.48 -0.57 -15.95
C ARG A 72 -34.53 -0.38 -14.87
N ILE A 73 -34.28 0.54 -13.94
CA ILE A 73 -35.28 0.95 -12.95
C ILE A 73 -35.99 2.17 -13.51
N GLU A 74 -37.32 2.16 -13.42
CA GLU A 74 -38.17 3.29 -13.78
C GLU A 74 -38.69 3.89 -12.47
N GLU A 75 -38.69 5.23 -12.39
CA GLU A 75 -39.00 5.95 -11.16
C GLU A 75 -40.51 6.20 -11.06
N GLU A 76 -41.23 5.31 -10.36
CA GLU A 76 -42.60 5.59 -9.92
C GLU A 76 -42.64 6.67 -8.84
N VAL A 77 -43.80 7.33 -8.70
CA VAL A 77 -44.06 8.48 -7.80
C VAL A 77 -44.22 8.07 -6.33
N GLY A 78 -43.41 7.11 -5.86
CA GLY A 78 -43.33 6.76 -4.44
C GLY A 78 -42.60 7.87 -3.67
N ASN A 79 -43.15 8.29 -2.52
CA ASN A 79 -42.45 9.17 -1.58
C ASN A 79 -42.39 8.51 -0.19
N ASN A 80 -41.62 9.08 0.75
CA ASN A 80 -41.50 8.56 2.11
C ASN A 80 -42.38 9.32 3.14
N GLU A 81 -43.34 10.13 2.69
CA GLU A 81 -44.16 11.02 3.52
C GLU A 81 -45.04 10.23 4.49
N PHE A 82 -45.59 9.11 4.03
CA PHE A 82 -46.46 8.22 4.81
C PHE A 82 -45.71 7.06 5.49
N ILE A 83 -44.36 7.08 5.53
CA ILE A 83 -43.56 6.02 6.15
C ILE A 83 -43.17 6.41 7.58
N VAL A 84 -43.89 5.87 8.56
CA VAL A 84 -43.58 5.98 10.00
C VAL A 84 -42.63 4.87 10.44
N ASP A 85 -41.58 5.17 11.20
CA ASP A 85 -40.59 4.19 11.70
C ASP A 85 -41.03 3.50 13.01
N ASP A 86 -42.24 2.93 13.00
CA ASP A 86 -42.69 2.01 14.05
C ASP A 86 -41.94 0.68 13.90
N ASN A 87 -40.89 0.48 14.71
CA ASN A 87 -39.97 -0.65 14.56
C ASN A 87 -40.59 -2.00 14.93
N GLU A 88 -41.67 -2.03 15.73
CA GLU A 88 -42.37 -3.28 16.08
C GLU A 88 -43.48 -3.59 15.07
N MET A 89 -44.21 -2.59 14.57
CA MET A 89 -45.32 -2.82 13.66
C MET A 89 -44.91 -2.95 12.18
N ASN A 90 -43.75 -2.45 11.76
CA ASN A 90 -43.34 -2.47 10.35
C ASN A 90 -42.97 -3.85 9.79
N GLN A 91 -42.61 -4.83 10.64
CA GLN A 91 -42.32 -6.20 10.22
C GLN A 91 -43.12 -7.19 11.06
N VAL A 92 -44.13 -7.81 10.45
CA VAL A 92 -45.07 -8.69 11.17
C VAL A 92 -44.41 -10.02 11.57
N MET A 93 -43.46 -10.52 10.78
CA MET A 93 -42.81 -11.82 11.02
C MET A 93 -41.81 -11.74 12.18
N SER A 94 -41.98 -12.61 13.19
CA SER A 94 -41.13 -12.62 14.37
C SER A 94 -39.71 -13.13 14.11
N HIS A 95 -38.78 -12.78 15.00
CA HIS A 95 -37.40 -13.30 14.91
C HIS A 95 -37.32 -14.83 15.11
N GLN A 96 -38.34 -15.46 15.70
CA GLN A 96 -38.43 -16.91 15.84
C GLN A 96 -38.88 -17.56 14.52
N GLU A 97 -39.91 -17.03 13.86
CA GLU A 97 -40.33 -17.46 12.51
C GLU A 97 -39.21 -17.29 11.47
N ILE A 98 -38.49 -16.16 11.50
CA ILE A 98 -37.34 -15.92 10.60
C ILE A 98 -36.24 -16.98 10.79
N ARG A 99 -36.04 -17.48 12.02
CA ARG A 99 -35.11 -18.59 12.29
C ARG A 99 -35.68 -19.90 11.76
N ALA A 100 -36.92 -20.23 12.11
CA ALA A 100 -37.58 -21.47 11.69
C ALA A 100 -37.60 -21.63 10.15
N LEU A 101 -37.98 -20.58 9.40
CA LEU A 101 -37.95 -20.60 7.92
C LEU A 101 -36.53 -20.72 7.35
N ARG A 102 -35.55 -20.03 7.94
CA ARG A 102 -34.13 -20.13 7.55
C ARG A 102 -33.56 -21.54 7.76
N ASP A 103 -34.00 -22.21 8.82
CA ASP A 103 -33.52 -23.52 9.24
C ASP A 103 -34.30 -24.67 8.57
N ALA A 104 -35.54 -24.42 8.12
CA ALA A 104 -36.31 -25.28 7.22
C ALA A 104 -35.81 -25.28 5.76
N GLY A 105 -34.81 -24.45 5.42
CA GLY A 105 -34.13 -24.47 4.11
C GLY A 105 -34.79 -23.65 2.98
N ASP A 106 -36.06 -23.28 3.11
CA ASP A 106 -36.81 -22.48 2.13
C ASP A 106 -36.39 -20.99 2.13
N ARG A 107 -35.26 -20.70 1.48
CA ARG A 107 -34.51 -19.44 1.65
C ARG A 107 -34.90 -18.31 0.71
N ASP A 108 -35.38 -18.62 -0.49
CA ASP A 108 -35.87 -17.61 -1.43
C ASP A 108 -37.26 -17.14 -1.00
N ALA A 109 -38.17 -18.06 -0.68
CA ALA A 109 -39.47 -17.66 -0.15
C ALA A 109 -39.35 -17.00 1.23
N LEU A 110 -38.30 -17.25 2.03
CA LEU A 110 -38.01 -16.41 3.21
C LEU A 110 -37.80 -14.94 2.83
N ILE A 111 -37.09 -14.64 1.73
CA ILE A 111 -36.90 -13.24 1.28
C ILE A 111 -38.22 -12.65 0.77
N GLU A 112 -39.06 -13.43 0.09
CA GLU A 112 -40.38 -12.98 -0.39
C GLU A 112 -41.39 -12.79 0.73
N LYS A 113 -41.52 -13.74 1.65
CA LYS A 113 -42.33 -13.64 2.88
C LYS A 113 -41.88 -12.43 3.72
N LEU A 114 -40.58 -12.10 3.74
CA LEU A 114 -40.04 -10.88 4.39
C LEU A 114 -40.30 -9.57 3.63
N LYS A 115 -40.72 -9.59 2.36
CA LYS A 115 -41.30 -8.44 1.66
C LYS A 115 -42.79 -8.32 1.99
N GLN A 116 -43.54 -9.41 1.84
CA GLN A 116 -44.99 -9.47 2.09
C GLN A 116 -45.37 -9.07 3.54
N ASN A 117 -44.58 -9.47 4.53
CA ASN A 117 -44.81 -9.12 5.94
C ASN A 117 -44.24 -7.74 6.35
N ASN A 118 -43.82 -6.90 5.40
CA ASN A 118 -43.35 -5.54 5.66
C ASN A 118 -44.42 -4.52 5.24
N LYS A 119 -45.20 -4.02 6.21
CA LYS A 119 -46.35 -3.12 5.97
C LYS A 119 -45.98 -1.85 5.19
N SER A 120 -44.73 -1.39 5.28
CA SER A 120 -44.26 -0.20 4.57
C SER A 120 -43.48 -0.52 3.29
N PHE A 121 -43.49 -1.75 2.76
CA PHE A 121 -42.72 -2.10 1.56
C PHE A 121 -43.24 -1.40 0.30
N ASP A 122 -44.54 -1.38 0.07
CA ASP A 122 -45.13 -0.85 -1.17
C ASP A 122 -45.07 0.68 -1.23
N LEU A 123 -45.12 1.33 -0.06
CA LEU A 123 -44.90 2.78 0.10
C LEU A 123 -43.47 3.24 -0.26
N LYS A 124 -42.51 2.34 -0.46
CA LYS A 124 -41.10 2.69 -0.74
C LYS A 124 -40.89 2.98 -2.23
N THR A 125 -40.02 3.95 -2.50
CA THR A 125 -39.42 4.15 -3.84
C THR A 125 -38.79 2.85 -4.35
N GLU A 126 -38.75 2.65 -5.67
CA GLU A 126 -38.14 1.44 -6.26
C GLU A 126 -36.69 1.24 -5.84
N TYR A 127 -35.89 2.31 -5.79
CA TYR A 127 -34.52 2.26 -5.24
C TYR A 127 -34.47 1.79 -3.78
N SER A 128 -35.51 2.04 -2.99
CA SER A 128 -35.62 1.60 -1.60
C SER A 128 -36.14 0.16 -1.49
N LYS A 129 -37.05 -0.27 -2.37
CA LYS A 129 -37.48 -1.68 -2.51
C LYS A 129 -36.32 -2.58 -2.95
N GLU A 130 -35.51 -2.12 -3.90
CA GLU A 130 -34.28 -2.80 -4.34
C GLU A 130 -33.23 -2.81 -3.22
N LYS A 131 -32.90 -1.66 -2.61
CA LYS A 131 -31.95 -1.58 -1.48
C LYS A 131 -32.38 -2.47 -0.29
N TYR A 132 -33.68 -2.58 -0.03
CA TYR A 132 -34.22 -3.54 0.94
C TYR A 132 -33.96 -4.99 0.50
N THR A 133 -34.26 -5.33 -0.75
CA THR A 133 -34.08 -6.67 -1.32
C THR A 133 -32.62 -7.09 -1.31
N ALA A 134 -31.70 -6.26 -1.82
CA ALA A 134 -30.26 -6.51 -1.79
C ALA A 134 -29.74 -6.73 -0.36
N ARG A 135 -30.19 -5.94 0.62
CA ARG A 135 -29.85 -6.11 2.04
C ARG A 135 -30.40 -7.42 2.63
N LYS A 136 -31.55 -7.93 2.17
CA LYS A 136 -32.10 -9.22 2.59
C LYS A 136 -31.34 -10.38 1.94
N MET A 137 -31.05 -10.32 0.64
CA MET A 137 -30.17 -11.26 -0.05
C MET A 137 -28.80 -11.35 0.63
N ALA A 138 -28.16 -10.21 0.90
CA ALA A 138 -26.89 -10.11 1.63
C ALA A 138 -26.91 -10.78 3.02
N LYS A 139 -28.08 -10.86 3.67
CA LYS A 139 -28.25 -11.46 5.00
C LYS A 139 -28.58 -12.95 4.95
N PHE A 140 -29.35 -13.42 3.97
CA PHE A 140 -30.03 -14.73 4.00
C PHE A 140 -29.76 -15.67 2.81
N ALA A 141 -29.47 -15.14 1.62
CA ALA A 141 -29.35 -15.97 0.40
C ALA A 141 -28.14 -16.93 0.51
N PRO A 142 -28.31 -18.24 0.21
CA PRO A 142 -27.26 -19.25 0.41
C PRO A 142 -26.23 -19.27 -0.75
N ARG A 143 -25.80 -18.09 -1.22
CA ARG A 143 -24.91 -17.94 -2.38
C ARG A 143 -23.51 -17.42 -2.00
N PHE A 144 -22.50 -17.69 -2.83
CA PHE A 144 -21.14 -17.15 -2.70
C PHE A 144 -20.45 -17.05 -4.07
N THR A 145 -19.46 -16.17 -4.21
CA THR A 145 -18.69 -16.01 -5.45
C THR A 145 -17.25 -16.48 -5.23
N THR A 146 -16.71 -17.30 -6.14
CA THR A 146 -15.29 -17.66 -6.13
C THR A 146 -14.44 -16.51 -6.67
N ILE A 147 -13.37 -16.14 -5.96
CA ILE A 147 -12.53 -14.99 -6.29
C ILE A 147 -11.21 -15.51 -6.89
N PRO A 148 -10.75 -14.98 -8.04
CA PRO A 148 -9.49 -15.41 -8.64
C PRO A 148 -8.29 -15.04 -7.75
N PRO A 149 -7.24 -15.88 -7.70
CA PRO A 149 -6.09 -15.65 -6.84
C PRO A 149 -5.04 -14.74 -7.50
N THR A 150 -5.46 -13.51 -7.82
CA THR A 150 -4.55 -12.45 -8.31
C THR A 150 -4.00 -11.66 -7.13
N LEU A 151 -2.83 -11.03 -7.30
CA LEU A 151 -2.27 -10.11 -6.31
C LEU A 151 -3.27 -9.05 -5.82
N PHE A 152 -4.10 -8.51 -6.72
CA PHE A 152 -5.05 -7.45 -6.38
C PHE A 152 -6.24 -7.98 -5.55
N ASP A 153 -6.77 -9.15 -5.89
CA ASP A 153 -7.83 -9.82 -5.13
C ASP A 153 -7.34 -10.26 -3.74
N VAL A 154 -6.10 -10.78 -3.66
CA VAL A 154 -5.45 -11.15 -2.41
C VAL A 154 -5.19 -9.92 -1.53
N ILE A 155 -4.77 -8.79 -2.11
CA ILE A 155 -4.67 -7.51 -1.38
C ILE A 155 -6.04 -7.09 -0.83
N SER A 156 -7.12 -7.12 -1.63
CA SER A 156 -8.46 -6.79 -1.12
C SER A 156 -8.91 -7.70 0.02
N PHE A 157 -8.70 -9.01 -0.11
CA PHE A 157 -8.99 -9.98 0.94
C PHE A 157 -8.22 -9.70 2.23
N LEU A 158 -6.93 -9.36 2.13
CA LEU A 158 -6.10 -9.04 3.29
C LEU A 158 -6.43 -7.67 3.87
N THR A 159 -6.74 -6.65 3.06
CA THR A 159 -7.22 -5.34 3.55
C THR A 159 -8.49 -5.47 4.41
N ASP A 160 -9.43 -6.34 4.04
CA ASP A 160 -10.67 -6.58 4.78
C ASP A 160 -10.49 -7.46 6.04
N LYS A 161 -9.37 -8.21 6.13
CA LYS A 161 -9.12 -9.21 7.18
C LYS A 161 -8.12 -8.74 8.24
N ASP A 162 -6.99 -8.19 7.78
CA ASP A 162 -5.80 -7.86 8.55
C ASP A 162 -4.91 -6.91 7.69
N PRO A 163 -5.26 -5.61 7.62
CA PRO A 163 -4.56 -4.65 6.78
C PRO A 163 -3.17 -4.30 7.34
N GLU A 164 -2.96 -4.44 8.65
CA GLU A 164 -1.67 -4.18 9.30
C GLU A 164 -0.61 -5.22 8.91
N LYS A 165 -0.98 -6.51 8.78
CA LYS A 165 -0.07 -7.56 8.26
C LYS A 165 0.43 -7.31 6.83
N ILE A 166 -0.26 -6.49 6.04
CA ILE A 166 0.20 -6.06 4.70
C ILE A 166 0.77 -4.63 4.70
N MET A 167 1.19 -4.13 5.87
CA MET A 167 1.64 -2.76 6.10
C MET A 167 0.73 -1.70 5.47
N ASN A 168 -0.58 -1.92 5.57
CA ASN A 168 -1.59 -0.98 5.13
C ASN A 168 -1.55 -0.65 3.61
N VAL A 169 -0.92 -1.50 2.78
CA VAL A 169 -0.82 -1.32 1.32
C VAL A 169 -2.16 -1.51 0.61
N ASN A 170 -2.36 -0.76 -0.47
CA ASN A 170 -3.53 -0.87 -1.35
C ASN A 170 -3.10 -1.28 -2.77
N GLN A 171 -4.05 -1.77 -3.58
CA GLN A 171 -3.80 -2.32 -4.93
C GLN A 171 -3.01 -1.35 -5.83
N GLU A 172 -3.33 -0.06 -5.77
CA GLU A 172 -2.76 0.98 -6.62
C GLU A 172 -1.31 1.30 -6.23
N SER A 173 -1.00 1.29 -4.94
CA SER A 173 0.37 1.45 -4.43
C SER A 173 1.23 0.26 -4.84
N MET A 174 0.74 -0.98 -4.72
CA MET A 174 1.44 -2.18 -5.19
C MET A 174 1.63 -2.20 -6.71
N ALA A 175 0.59 -1.89 -7.48
CA ALA A 175 0.67 -1.81 -8.94
C ALA A 175 1.70 -0.76 -9.40
N PHE A 176 1.73 0.40 -8.74
CA PHE A 176 2.73 1.43 -9.00
C PHE A 176 4.14 1.01 -8.59
N MET A 177 4.32 0.30 -7.47
CA MET A 177 5.63 -0.24 -7.08
C MET A 177 6.21 -1.17 -8.15
N LEU A 178 5.44 -2.19 -8.56
CA LEU A 178 5.88 -3.17 -9.57
C LEU A 178 6.17 -2.49 -10.93
N SER A 179 5.37 -1.49 -11.29
CA SER A 179 5.60 -0.69 -12.51
C SER A 179 6.83 0.21 -12.43
N ALA A 180 7.03 0.91 -11.31
CA ALA A 180 8.17 1.82 -11.08
C ALA A 180 9.50 1.06 -10.87
N ALA A 181 9.42 -0.18 -10.40
CA ALA A 181 10.53 -1.11 -10.29
C ALA A 181 10.92 -1.76 -11.65
N ASP A 182 10.13 -1.53 -12.71
CA ASP A 182 10.32 -2.12 -14.04
C ASP A 182 10.36 -3.66 -13.96
N VAL A 183 9.37 -4.24 -13.28
CA VAL A 183 9.24 -5.70 -13.08
C VAL A 183 8.89 -6.41 -14.38
N ARG A 184 9.68 -7.42 -14.75
CA ARG A 184 9.55 -8.17 -16.00
C ARG A 184 9.75 -9.68 -15.79
N PRO A 185 9.13 -10.54 -16.63
CA PRO A 185 9.43 -11.97 -16.65
C PRO A 185 10.93 -12.24 -16.81
N GLY A 186 11.47 -13.16 -16.00
CA GLY A 186 12.87 -13.58 -16.02
C GLY A 186 13.87 -12.63 -15.34
N GLY A 187 13.52 -11.36 -15.07
CA GLY A 187 14.39 -10.44 -14.33
C GLY A 187 14.57 -10.89 -12.87
N HIS A 188 15.73 -10.61 -12.28
CA HIS A 188 16.08 -11.04 -10.92
C HIS A 188 16.10 -9.85 -9.95
N TYR A 189 15.12 -9.80 -9.06
CA TYR A 189 14.91 -8.67 -8.15
C TYR A 189 15.30 -9.03 -6.71
N LEU A 190 15.94 -8.06 -6.05
CA LEU A 190 16.25 -8.10 -4.63
C LEU A 190 15.08 -7.52 -3.84
N VAL A 191 14.67 -8.20 -2.77
CA VAL A 191 13.45 -7.88 -2.02
C VAL A 191 13.69 -7.89 -0.53
N VAL A 192 13.10 -6.94 0.19
CA VAL A 192 12.88 -7.01 1.65
C VAL A 192 11.37 -6.94 1.89
N ASP A 193 10.79 -7.96 2.53
CA ASP A 193 9.34 -8.16 2.63
C ASP A 193 8.94 -8.59 4.06
N ASP A 194 8.42 -7.63 4.83
CA ASP A 194 7.78 -7.85 6.13
C ASP A 194 6.28 -8.20 5.98
N VAL A 195 5.73 -8.06 4.77
CA VAL A 195 4.31 -8.35 4.42
C VAL A 195 4.05 -9.84 4.14
N SER A 196 4.86 -10.68 4.78
CA SER A 196 4.79 -12.15 4.74
C SER A 196 4.89 -12.76 3.33
N GLY A 197 5.69 -12.17 2.45
CA GLY A 197 5.89 -12.66 1.08
C GLY A 197 4.81 -12.23 0.10
N LEU A 198 3.99 -11.20 0.40
CA LEU A 198 2.97 -10.70 -0.53
C LEU A 198 3.59 -9.92 -1.70
N LEU A 199 4.67 -9.16 -1.46
CA LEU A 199 5.42 -8.49 -2.51
C LEU A 199 6.20 -9.53 -3.34
N VAL A 200 6.78 -10.54 -2.67
CA VAL A 200 7.40 -11.71 -3.32
C VAL A 200 6.40 -12.42 -4.25
N ALA A 201 5.17 -12.70 -3.80
CA ALA A 201 4.15 -13.35 -4.62
C ALA A 201 3.79 -12.52 -5.86
N GLY A 202 3.65 -11.20 -5.73
CA GLY A 202 3.37 -10.30 -6.85
C GLY A 202 4.48 -10.25 -7.91
N LEU A 203 5.74 -10.32 -7.49
CA LEU A 203 6.89 -10.44 -8.40
C LEU A 203 6.89 -11.79 -9.13
N LEU A 204 6.61 -12.88 -8.42
CA LEU A 204 6.56 -14.23 -8.99
C LEU A 204 5.38 -14.41 -9.97
N GLU A 205 4.26 -13.72 -9.75
CA GLU A 205 3.07 -13.69 -10.64
C GLU A 205 3.38 -13.01 -11.98
N LEU A 206 4.20 -11.95 -11.95
CA LEU A 206 4.76 -11.30 -13.14
C LEU A 206 5.93 -12.08 -13.78
N GLY A 207 6.18 -13.32 -13.34
CA GLY A 207 7.18 -14.22 -13.93
C GLY A 207 8.63 -13.88 -13.58
N ALA A 208 8.87 -13.00 -12.60
CA ALA A 208 10.21 -12.65 -12.16
C ALA A 208 10.88 -13.76 -11.33
N ASN A 209 12.19 -13.59 -11.07
CA ASN A 209 12.95 -14.33 -10.08
C ASN A 209 13.25 -13.40 -8.89
N VAL A 210 13.27 -13.95 -7.68
CA VAL A 210 13.31 -13.17 -6.43
C VAL A 210 14.37 -13.69 -5.47
N THR A 211 15.21 -12.80 -4.97
CA THR A 211 15.97 -13.05 -3.74
C THR A 211 15.40 -12.18 -2.62
N MET A 212 14.87 -12.82 -1.58
CA MET A 212 14.31 -12.18 -0.39
C MET A 212 15.34 -12.12 0.74
N ILE A 213 15.49 -10.96 1.36
CA ILE A 213 16.25 -10.76 2.61
C ILE A 213 15.26 -10.66 3.77
N HIS A 214 15.58 -11.31 4.90
CA HIS A 214 14.73 -11.36 6.09
C HIS A 214 15.52 -11.34 7.42
N ASP A 215 14.81 -11.15 8.54
CA ASP A 215 15.39 -11.09 9.89
C ASP A 215 15.64 -12.48 10.51
N THR A 216 14.66 -13.38 10.37
CA THR A 216 14.56 -14.68 11.05
C THR A 216 15.44 -15.77 10.44
N GLU A 217 15.58 -16.94 11.09
CA GLU A 217 16.29 -18.11 10.49
C GLU A 217 15.61 -18.59 9.19
N HIS A 218 14.30 -18.35 9.03
CA HIS A 218 13.51 -18.78 7.87
C HIS A 218 12.68 -17.60 7.33
N ALA A 219 12.55 -17.51 6.00
CA ALA A 219 11.72 -16.50 5.36
C ALA A 219 10.23 -16.68 5.66
N ASN A 220 9.58 -15.63 6.13
CA ASN A 220 8.13 -15.58 6.26
C ASN A 220 7.49 -15.32 4.88
N ILE A 221 7.15 -16.38 4.16
CA ILE A 221 6.44 -16.33 2.86
C ILE A 221 4.97 -16.77 2.99
N ASP A 222 4.37 -16.57 4.17
CA ASP A 222 3.05 -17.08 4.55
C ASP A 222 1.88 -16.60 3.65
N SER A 223 2.05 -15.51 2.91
CA SER A 223 1.08 -14.99 1.93
C SER A 223 1.08 -15.76 0.59
N VAL A 224 2.13 -16.51 0.26
CA VAL A 224 2.23 -17.29 -0.99
C VAL A 224 1.11 -18.34 -1.09
N LYS A 225 0.60 -18.86 0.05
CA LYS A 225 -0.50 -19.85 0.08
C LYS A 225 -1.86 -19.34 -0.44
N TYR A 226 -2.02 -18.04 -0.68
CA TYR A 226 -3.22 -17.48 -1.31
C TYR A 226 -3.18 -17.60 -2.85
N PHE A 227 -2.05 -18.00 -3.41
CA PHE A 227 -1.77 -18.13 -4.83
C PHE A 227 -1.54 -19.62 -5.17
N PRO A 228 -2.58 -20.42 -5.45
CA PRO A 228 -2.45 -21.87 -5.66
C PRO A 228 -1.60 -22.25 -6.88
N GLN A 229 -1.30 -21.30 -7.77
CA GLN A 229 -0.29 -21.44 -8.83
C GLN A 229 1.15 -21.57 -8.30
N PHE A 230 1.40 -21.30 -7.02
CA PHE A 230 2.71 -21.36 -6.37
C PHE A 230 2.79 -22.53 -5.38
N ASN A 231 3.84 -23.33 -5.53
CA ASN A 231 4.33 -24.24 -4.50
C ASN A 231 5.72 -23.72 -4.06
N SER A 232 5.90 -23.46 -2.76
CA SER A 232 7.11 -22.85 -2.22
C SER A 232 8.36 -23.72 -2.41
N GLU A 233 8.27 -25.01 -2.10
CA GLU A 233 9.37 -25.98 -2.27
C GLU A 233 9.85 -26.02 -3.73
N ARG A 234 8.92 -26.03 -4.68
CA ARG A 234 9.19 -25.96 -6.12
C ARG A 234 9.82 -24.63 -6.52
N LEU A 235 9.36 -23.50 -5.99
CA LEU A 235 9.94 -22.18 -6.28
C LEU A 235 11.39 -22.06 -5.78
N PHE A 236 11.72 -22.67 -4.64
CA PHE A 236 13.10 -22.78 -4.16
C PHE A 236 13.93 -23.75 -5.03
N ALA A 237 13.38 -24.93 -5.36
CA ALA A 237 14.08 -25.94 -6.18
C ALA A 237 14.35 -25.49 -7.62
N GLU A 238 13.45 -24.70 -8.23
CA GLU A 238 13.64 -24.06 -9.54
C GLU A 238 14.54 -22.80 -9.45
N GLY A 239 14.99 -22.41 -8.26
CA GLY A 239 15.80 -21.20 -8.04
C GLY A 239 15.07 -19.88 -8.28
N ARG A 240 13.75 -19.92 -8.55
CA ARG A 240 12.91 -18.73 -8.80
C ARG A 240 12.67 -17.89 -7.55
N LEU A 241 12.70 -18.52 -6.38
CA LEU A 241 12.71 -17.86 -5.08
C LEU A 241 13.97 -18.30 -4.33
N LYS A 242 14.70 -17.34 -3.77
CA LYS A 242 15.84 -17.54 -2.87
C LYS A 242 15.64 -16.69 -1.62
N ALA A 243 16.17 -17.14 -0.50
CA ALA A 243 16.02 -16.49 0.81
C ALA A 243 17.35 -16.49 1.55
N LEU A 244 17.72 -15.34 2.12
CA LEU A 244 18.89 -15.18 3.00
C LEU A 244 18.50 -14.29 4.19
N ASN A 245 19.11 -14.48 5.36
CA ASN A 245 18.97 -13.51 6.45
C ASN A 245 19.90 -12.29 6.24
N TRP A 246 19.71 -11.23 7.03
CA TRP A 246 20.57 -10.04 6.98
C TRP A 246 22.05 -10.32 7.23
N GLU A 247 22.36 -11.27 8.11
CA GLU A 247 23.73 -11.64 8.46
C GLU A 247 24.46 -12.25 7.26
N GLN A 248 23.85 -13.22 6.57
CA GLN A 248 24.30 -13.77 5.28
C GLN A 248 24.47 -12.69 4.19
N ALA A 249 23.56 -11.72 4.16
CA ALA A 249 23.55 -10.65 3.16
C ALA A 249 24.60 -9.55 3.39
N ILE A 250 25.09 -9.38 4.62
CA ILE A 250 26.04 -8.31 5.00
C ILE A 250 27.42 -8.87 5.34
N HIS A 251 27.50 -9.89 6.19
CA HIS A 251 28.73 -10.41 6.78
C HIS A 251 29.26 -11.64 6.03
N ARG A 252 29.42 -11.49 4.71
CA ARG A 252 29.84 -12.55 3.76
C ARG A 252 30.91 -13.46 4.33
N ASP A 253 32.07 -12.88 4.65
CA ASP A 253 33.28 -13.68 4.85
C ASP A 253 33.23 -14.41 6.21
N THR A 254 32.74 -13.77 7.28
CA THR A 254 32.48 -14.41 8.58
C THR A 254 31.48 -15.57 8.46
N VAL A 255 30.36 -15.37 7.74
CA VAL A 255 29.36 -16.44 7.52
C VAL A 255 29.95 -17.60 6.69
N LEU A 256 30.88 -17.33 5.78
CA LEU A 256 31.57 -18.38 5.03
C LEU A 256 32.61 -19.12 5.88
N GLU A 257 33.31 -18.42 6.79
CA GLU A 257 34.23 -19.00 7.78
C GLU A 257 33.49 -19.92 8.76
N ASP A 258 32.40 -19.46 9.38
CA ASP A 258 31.54 -20.26 10.28
C ASP A 258 30.97 -21.52 9.60
N LEU A 259 30.58 -21.39 8.32
CA LEU A 259 30.07 -22.51 7.52
C LEU A 259 31.19 -23.49 7.15
N ASP A 260 32.39 -23.01 6.82
CA ASP A 260 33.53 -23.89 6.53
C ASP A 260 34.07 -24.59 7.78
N GLU A 261 34.11 -23.95 8.95
CA GLU A 261 34.47 -24.62 10.19
C GLU A 261 33.52 -25.80 10.43
N TYR A 262 32.20 -25.58 10.38
CA TYR A 262 31.21 -26.65 10.58
C TYR A 262 31.28 -27.76 9.50
N ILE A 263 31.51 -27.41 8.23
CA ILE A 263 31.55 -28.38 7.13
C ILE A 263 32.86 -29.19 7.15
N ASN A 264 33.96 -28.64 7.65
CA ASN A 264 35.23 -29.36 7.79
C ASN A 264 35.28 -30.23 9.05
N ASP A 265 34.68 -29.79 10.17
CA ASP A 265 34.57 -30.58 11.42
C ASP A 265 33.54 -31.72 11.36
N LYS A 266 32.96 -31.99 10.18
CA LYS A 266 31.96 -33.05 10.00
C LYS A 266 32.56 -34.44 10.25
N LYS A 267 32.07 -35.09 11.30
CA LYS A 267 32.38 -36.50 11.59
C LYS A 267 31.54 -37.40 10.68
N GLU A 268 32.14 -38.49 10.20
CA GLU A 268 31.40 -39.51 9.46
C GLU A 268 30.27 -40.07 10.33
N SER A 269 29.02 -39.79 9.93
CA SER A 269 27.81 -40.26 10.59
C SER A 269 26.95 -41.05 9.60
N THR A 270 26.50 -42.22 10.01
CA THR A 270 25.53 -43.04 9.25
C THR A 270 24.09 -42.56 9.43
N HIS A 271 23.87 -41.56 10.28
CA HIS A 271 22.54 -41.08 10.63
C HIS A 271 22.11 -39.93 9.70
N ILE A 272 21.05 -40.18 8.92
CA ILE A 272 20.58 -39.32 7.81
C ILE A 272 20.44 -37.85 8.22
N LYS A 273 19.92 -37.57 9.42
CA LYS A 273 19.72 -36.19 9.92
C LYS A 273 21.00 -35.39 10.15
N ASP A 274 22.16 -36.04 10.17
CA ASP A 274 23.45 -35.35 10.28
C ASP A 274 24.03 -35.05 8.89
N ILE A 275 23.74 -35.91 7.91
CA ILE A 275 24.01 -35.67 6.48
C ILE A 275 23.16 -34.49 5.99
N GLU A 276 21.84 -34.50 6.24
CA GLU A 276 20.91 -33.40 5.92
C GLU A 276 21.36 -32.04 6.50
N LYS A 277 21.94 -32.02 7.71
CA LYS A 277 22.47 -30.81 8.35
C LYS A 277 23.70 -30.24 7.64
N VAL A 278 24.55 -31.10 7.08
CA VAL A 278 25.72 -30.71 6.30
C VAL A 278 25.27 -30.24 4.92
N GLU A 279 24.39 -30.99 4.25
CA GLU A 279 23.82 -30.61 2.94
C GLU A 279 23.09 -29.26 2.99
N LYS A 280 22.30 -28.99 4.05
CA LYS A 280 21.66 -27.67 4.26
C LYS A 280 22.70 -26.54 4.34
N ARG A 281 23.87 -26.79 4.97
CA ARG A 281 24.96 -25.80 5.10
C ARG A 281 25.78 -25.65 3.83
N GLU A 282 26.04 -26.73 3.10
CA GLU A 282 26.68 -26.69 1.78
C GLU A 282 25.77 -26.02 0.72
N ALA A 283 24.44 -26.10 0.88
CA ALA A 283 23.48 -25.30 0.12
C ALA A 283 23.47 -23.82 0.54
N MET A 284 23.46 -23.55 1.84
CA MET A 284 23.53 -22.19 2.41
C MET A 284 24.81 -21.45 1.98
N LYS A 285 25.97 -22.11 2.06
CA LYS A 285 27.26 -21.57 1.61
C LYS A 285 27.22 -21.17 0.12
N ARG A 286 26.66 -22.04 -0.73
CA ARG A 286 26.46 -21.74 -2.16
C ARG A 286 25.53 -20.55 -2.37
N ALA A 287 24.43 -20.45 -1.62
CA ALA A 287 23.51 -19.32 -1.71
C ALA A 287 24.14 -17.98 -1.27
N VAL A 288 25.00 -17.99 -0.23
CA VAL A 288 25.76 -16.81 0.20
C VAL A 288 26.74 -16.36 -0.88
N ILE A 289 27.56 -17.29 -1.41
CA ILE A 289 28.51 -16.99 -2.51
C ILE A 289 27.74 -16.43 -3.72
N GLU A 290 26.70 -17.13 -4.16
CA GLU A 290 25.88 -16.72 -5.31
C GLU A 290 25.23 -15.34 -5.09
N PHE A 291 24.71 -15.03 -3.90
CA PHE A 291 24.12 -13.72 -3.60
C PHE A 291 25.13 -12.58 -3.74
N HIS A 292 26.35 -12.75 -3.24
CA HIS A 292 27.39 -11.72 -3.32
C HIS A 292 28.04 -11.60 -4.70
N ASP A 293 28.01 -12.67 -5.49
CA ASP A 293 28.55 -12.69 -6.85
C ASP A 293 27.47 -12.29 -7.91
N THR A 294 26.18 -12.28 -7.53
CA THR A 294 25.04 -11.85 -8.36
C THR A 294 24.90 -10.32 -8.42
N THR A 295 24.37 -9.81 -9.55
CA THR A 295 23.87 -8.43 -9.67
C THR A 295 22.39 -8.41 -10.00
N PHE A 296 21.62 -7.57 -9.31
CA PHE A 296 20.15 -7.56 -9.39
C PHE A 296 19.61 -6.48 -10.34
N ASP A 297 18.49 -6.79 -11.01
CA ASP A 297 17.77 -5.93 -11.95
C ASP A 297 16.97 -4.80 -11.25
N GLY A 298 16.74 -4.91 -9.94
CA GLY A 298 16.11 -3.89 -9.10
C GLY A 298 15.99 -4.28 -7.64
N LEU A 299 15.63 -3.31 -6.79
CA LEU A 299 15.38 -3.46 -5.36
C LEU A 299 13.95 -3.00 -5.04
N LEU A 300 13.18 -3.87 -4.38
CA LEU A 300 11.86 -3.54 -3.85
C LEU A 300 11.83 -3.75 -2.33
N VAL A 301 11.42 -2.72 -1.58
CA VAL A 301 11.40 -2.74 -0.10
C VAL A 301 9.98 -2.50 0.40
N MET A 302 9.47 -3.48 1.14
CA MET A 302 8.31 -3.35 2.03
C MET A 302 8.72 -3.87 3.40
N SER A 303 9.38 -3.01 4.19
CA SER A 303 9.81 -3.34 5.55
C SER A 303 9.63 -2.20 6.54
N SER A 304 9.59 -2.57 7.81
CA SER A 304 9.61 -1.70 9.00
C SER A 304 10.97 -1.05 9.29
N TYR A 305 12.07 -1.59 8.73
CA TYR A 305 13.42 -1.03 8.89
C TYR A 305 13.55 0.42 8.41
N THR A 306 14.56 1.12 8.94
CA THR A 306 14.91 2.45 8.41
C THR A 306 15.34 2.34 6.94
N PRO A 307 14.77 3.15 6.02
CA PRO A 307 15.09 3.03 4.59
C PRO A 307 16.58 3.18 4.25
N ILE A 308 17.32 3.97 5.03
CA ILE A 308 18.76 4.15 4.84
C ILE A 308 19.58 2.93 5.28
N GLY A 309 19.14 2.20 6.31
CA GLY A 309 19.77 0.97 6.79
C GLY A 309 19.62 -0.19 5.81
N VAL A 310 18.51 -0.23 5.07
CA VAL A 310 18.30 -1.17 3.95
C VAL A 310 19.12 -0.79 2.72
N LEU A 311 19.16 0.51 2.38
CA LEU A 311 19.81 0.97 1.15
C LEU A 311 21.35 0.86 1.19
N LYS A 312 22.01 1.25 2.29
CA LYS A 312 23.49 1.24 2.36
C LYS A 312 24.14 -0.13 2.05
N PRO A 313 23.69 -1.27 2.62
CA PRO A 313 24.27 -2.58 2.30
C PRO A 313 23.77 -3.18 0.97
N LEU A 314 22.53 -2.92 0.55
CA LEU A 314 21.94 -3.59 -0.63
C LEU A 314 22.19 -2.85 -1.94
N LEU A 315 22.38 -1.52 -1.94
CA LEU A 315 22.64 -0.75 -3.17
C LEU A 315 23.87 -1.25 -3.97
N PRO A 316 25.00 -1.67 -3.37
CA PRO A 316 26.13 -2.24 -4.11
C PRO A 316 25.82 -3.53 -4.88
N ARG A 317 24.75 -4.27 -4.54
CA ARG A 317 24.35 -5.50 -5.25
C ARG A 317 23.53 -5.21 -6.52
N LEU A 318 23.10 -3.97 -6.75
CA LEU A 318 22.28 -3.61 -7.91
C LEU A 318 23.16 -3.19 -9.09
N GLY A 319 22.79 -3.67 -10.29
CA GLY A 319 23.36 -3.18 -11.54
C GLY A 319 23.10 -1.68 -11.76
N THR A 320 23.83 -1.07 -12.68
CA THR A 320 23.61 0.33 -13.06
C THR A 320 22.33 0.51 -13.89
N SER A 321 21.72 1.71 -13.82
CA SER A 321 20.41 2.08 -14.40
C SER A 321 19.18 1.35 -13.81
N ARG A 322 19.37 0.55 -12.76
CA ARG A 322 18.33 -0.29 -12.14
C ARG A 322 17.45 0.47 -11.17
N LYS A 323 16.25 -0.07 -10.91
CA LYS A 323 15.22 0.63 -10.14
C LYS A 323 15.32 0.31 -8.66
N VAL A 324 15.09 1.33 -7.85
CA VAL A 324 15.07 1.24 -6.39
C VAL A 324 13.73 1.78 -5.93
N VAL A 325 12.89 0.93 -5.35
CA VAL A 325 11.52 1.24 -4.94
C VAL A 325 11.32 0.84 -3.48
N LEU A 326 10.81 1.78 -2.68
CA LEU A 326 10.53 1.55 -1.27
C LEU A 326 9.12 2.04 -0.93
N TYR A 327 8.35 1.22 -0.23
CA TYR A 327 7.05 1.59 0.29
C TYR A 327 7.08 1.74 1.81
N SER A 328 6.30 2.69 2.31
CA SER A 328 6.00 2.81 3.74
C SER A 328 4.56 3.32 3.91
N PRO A 329 3.82 2.88 4.95
CA PRO A 329 2.53 3.48 5.29
C PRO A 329 2.66 4.96 5.69
N TYR A 330 3.84 5.39 6.13
CA TYR A 330 4.15 6.76 6.54
C TYR A 330 5.10 7.44 5.54
N ARG A 331 5.03 8.77 5.43
CA ARG A 331 5.84 9.53 4.45
C ARG A 331 7.21 9.89 5.01
N GLU A 332 7.27 10.04 6.33
CA GLU A 332 8.37 10.62 7.09
C GLU A 332 9.65 9.75 7.03
N PRO A 333 9.60 8.40 7.10
CA PRO A 333 10.78 7.55 6.87
C PRO A 333 11.36 7.72 5.46
N LEU A 334 10.51 7.90 4.45
CA LEU A 334 10.93 8.12 3.05
C LEU A 334 11.43 9.56 2.82
N LEU A 335 10.94 10.52 3.61
CA LEU A 335 11.39 11.91 3.57
C LEU A 335 12.82 12.07 4.11
N ALA A 336 13.21 11.28 5.11
CA ALA A 336 14.56 11.25 5.65
C ALA A 336 15.64 10.98 4.57
N LEU A 337 15.32 10.17 3.56
CA LEU A 337 16.20 9.89 2.40
C LEU A 337 16.51 11.13 1.53
N ARG A 338 15.86 12.28 1.74
CA ARG A 338 16.23 13.54 1.08
C ARG A 338 17.35 14.29 1.79
N HIS A 339 17.63 13.96 3.03
CA HIS A 339 18.68 14.58 3.85
C HIS A 339 19.97 13.75 3.85
N GLU A 340 19.86 12.43 3.68
CA GLU A 340 21.00 11.55 3.44
C GLU A 340 21.61 11.77 2.05
N PRO A 341 22.94 11.98 1.94
CA PRO A 341 23.61 12.08 0.65
C PRO A 341 23.72 10.68 0.00
N LEU A 342 22.79 10.37 -0.90
CA LEU A 342 22.81 9.15 -1.71
C LEU A 342 23.25 9.48 -3.15
N PRO A 343 24.57 9.63 -3.40
CA PRO A 343 25.11 10.06 -4.69
C PRO A 343 24.83 9.10 -5.86
N GLU A 344 24.52 7.85 -5.53
CA GLU A 344 24.16 6.75 -6.42
C GLU A 344 22.68 6.72 -6.85
N LEU A 345 21.84 7.61 -6.33
CA LEU A 345 20.41 7.62 -6.64
C LEU A 345 20.02 8.85 -7.45
N LEU A 346 19.70 8.62 -8.73
CA LEU A 346 19.19 9.63 -9.64
C LEU A 346 17.67 9.77 -9.52
N MET A 347 17.21 11.03 -9.54
CA MET A 347 15.80 11.43 -9.52
C MET A 347 14.96 10.78 -8.39
N PRO A 348 15.40 10.82 -7.12
CA PRO A 348 14.63 10.27 -6.01
C PRO A 348 13.32 11.04 -5.83
N SER A 349 12.18 10.36 -5.94
CA SER A 349 10.87 10.99 -5.74
C SER A 349 9.90 10.11 -4.97
N ILE A 350 9.13 10.76 -4.09
CA ILE A 350 8.07 10.13 -3.29
C ILE A 350 6.75 10.38 -4.01
N LYS A 351 5.96 9.33 -4.17
CA LYS A 351 4.63 9.34 -4.78
C LYS A 351 3.59 8.87 -3.77
N GLU A 352 2.41 9.40 -3.92
CA GLU A 352 1.25 9.15 -3.08
C GLU A 352 0.11 8.80 -4.02
N LEU A 353 -0.46 7.59 -3.89
CA LEU A 353 -1.53 7.12 -4.75
C LEU A 353 -2.85 7.10 -3.98
N ARG A 354 -3.94 7.44 -4.69
CA ARG A 354 -5.31 7.49 -4.18
C ARG A 354 -6.26 7.11 -5.31
N ALA A 355 -7.16 6.17 -5.05
CA ALA A 355 -8.30 5.89 -5.91
C ALA A 355 -9.59 6.31 -5.23
N ARG A 356 -10.61 6.65 -6.04
CA ARG A 356 -11.96 6.90 -5.55
C ARG A 356 -12.91 5.93 -6.23
N GLU A 357 -13.42 4.98 -5.47
CA GLU A 357 -14.45 4.06 -5.95
C GLU A 357 -15.77 4.82 -6.18
N TYR A 358 -16.48 4.43 -7.24
CA TYR A 358 -17.82 4.92 -7.55
C TYR A 358 -18.79 3.76 -7.51
N GLN A 359 -19.87 3.94 -6.75
CA GLN A 359 -21.11 3.20 -6.97
C GLN A 359 -21.65 3.62 -8.34
N VAL A 360 -21.69 2.71 -9.31
CA VAL A 360 -22.25 2.95 -10.65
C VAL A 360 -23.56 2.18 -10.78
N LEU A 361 -24.67 2.89 -10.59
CA LEU A 361 -26.03 2.36 -10.66
C LEU A 361 -26.94 3.44 -11.27
N GLN A 362 -27.92 3.05 -12.08
CA GLN A 362 -28.88 3.99 -12.66
C GLN A 362 -29.54 4.87 -11.58
N GLY A 363 -29.64 6.17 -11.88
CA GLY A 363 -30.14 7.23 -11.00
C GLY A 363 -29.30 7.51 -9.74
N ARG A 364 -28.24 6.72 -9.49
CA ARG A 364 -27.56 6.64 -8.18
C ARG A 364 -26.04 6.53 -8.32
N THR A 365 -25.48 6.98 -9.44
CA THR A 365 -24.03 7.01 -9.64
C THR A 365 -23.40 8.06 -8.73
N ARG A 366 -22.51 7.63 -7.82
CA ARG A 366 -21.86 8.51 -6.83
C ARG A 366 -20.58 7.86 -6.28
N PRO A 367 -19.62 8.62 -5.75
CA PRO A 367 -18.52 8.06 -4.99
C PRO A 367 -19.00 7.19 -3.81
N VAL A 368 -18.21 6.18 -3.45
CA VAL A 368 -18.34 5.51 -2.15
C VAL A 368 -18.11 6.56 -1.04
N MET A 369 -19.03 6.65 -0.09
CA MET A 369 -19.06 7.74 0.91
C MET A 369 -17.98 7.60 1.99
N THR A 370 -17.56 6.37 2.29
CA THR A 370 -16.59 6.03 3.33
C THR A 370 -15.67 4.93 2.81
N LYS A 371 -14.37 5.23 2.65
CA LYS A 371 -13.29 4.27 2.37
C LYS A 371 -12.13 4.57 3.32
N ARG A 372 -11.30 3.57 3.62
CA ARG A 372 -10.09 3.69 4.45
C ARG A 372 -9.16 4.81 3.93
N GLY A 373 -8.68 5.64 4.86
CA GLY A 373 -7.90 6.85 4.54
C GLY A 373 -6.40 6.60 4.30
N GLU A 374 -5.94 5.39 4.55
CA GLU A 374 -4.55 4.93 4.44
C GLU A 374 -4.29 4.23 3.09
N TRP A 375 -3.15 4.55 2.49
CA TRP A 375 -2.71 4.03 1.18
C TRP A 375 -1.18 3.90 1.08
N GLY A 376 -0.46 4.42 2.07
CA GLY A 376 0.99 4.60 2.09
C GLY A 376 1.55 5.50 1.00
N TYR A 377 2.87 5.44 0.88
CA TYR A 377 3.71 6.26 0.02
C TYR A 377 4.78 5.38 -0.63
N VAL A 378 5.13 5.68 -1.88
CA VAL A 378 6.14 4.95 -2.65
C VAL A 378 7.26 5.89 -3.05
N TYR A 379 8.45 5.68 -2.49
CA TYR A 379 9.70 6.25 -2.99
C TYR A 379 10.16 5.45 -4.19
N HIS A 380 10.63 6.12 -5.24
CA HIS A 380 11.42 5.47 -6.30
C HIS A 380 12.59 6.34 -6.75
N ALA A 381 13.67 5.68 -7.16
CA ALA A 381 14.88 6.26 -7.71
C ALA A 381 15.54 5.32 -8.73
N ILE A 382 16.56 5.80 -9.44
CA ILE A 382 17.38 4.99 -10.36
C ILE A 382 18.80 4.89 -9.82
N LYS A 383 19.31 3.67 -9.63
CA LYS A 383 20.70 3.37 -9.32
C LYS A 383 21.60 3.85 -10.47
N VAL A 384 22.53 4.74 -10.15
CA VAL A 384 23.56 5.25 -11.07
C VAL A 384 24.93 5.09 -10.44
N GLU A 385 25.92 4.85 -11.29
CA GLU A 385 27.33 4.89 -10.93
C GLU A 385 27.87 6.31 -11.17
N ARG A 386 28.81 6.74 -10.34
CA ARG A 386 29.58 7.98 -10.57
C ARG A 386 30.95 7.62 -11.09
N LEU A 387 31.36 8.28 -12.17
CA LEU A 387 32.73 8.20 -12.67
C LEU A 387 33.61 9.16 -11.85
N ASP A 388 34.66 8.63 -11.23
CA ASP A 388 35.59 9.43 -10.44
C ASP A 388 36.27 10.52 -11.29
N GLY A 389 36.46 11.69 -10.68
CA GLY A 389 36.97 12.89 -11.36
C GLY A 389 36.00 13.56 -12.36
N VAL A 390 34.90 12.91 -12.77
CA VAL A 390 33.97 13.46 -13.76
C VAL A 390 32.90 14.35 -13.10
N ILE A 391 33.24 15.62 -12.90
CA ILE A 391 32.27 16.65 -12.51
C ILE A 391 31.36 16.96 -13.71
N ALA A 392 30.04 16.78 -13.54
CA ALA A 392 29.04 17.10 -14.57
C ALA A 392 28.88 18.62 -14.75
N ILE A 393 29.77 19.23 -15.52
CA ILE A 393 29.71 20.65 -15.91
C ILE A 393 28.42 20.87 -16.74
N GLY A 394 27.43 21.56 -16.15
CA GLY A 394 26.19 21.87 -16.86
C GLY A 394 26.48 22.73 -18.10
N LYS A 395 25.75 22.52 -19.21
CA LYS A 395 26.04 23.16 -20.52
C LYS A 395 26.26 24.69 -20.46
N ASN A 396 25.57 25.37 -19.54
CA ASN A 396 25.65 26.82 -19.39
C ASN A 396 26.74 27.29 -18.39
N GLN A 397 27.42 26.38 -17.68
CA GLN A 397 28.43 26.73 -16.68
C GLN A 397 29.67 27.35 -17.32
N VAL A 398 30.22 26.75 -18.39
CA VAL A 398 31.35 27.33 -19.16
C VAL A 398 30.98 28.70 -19.73
N ALA A 399 29.72 28.89 -20.14
CA ALA A 399 29.23 30.20 -20.59
C ALA A 399 29.11 31.20 -19.42
N ARG A 400 28.63 30.77 -18.25
CA ARG A 400 28.53 31.61 -17.04
C ARG A 400 29.91 31.99 -16.49
N GLU A 401 30.88 31.08 -16.55
CA GLU A 401 32.27 31.34 -16.15
C GLU A 401 32.96 32.30 -17.13
N LYS A 402 32.77 32.13 -18.45
CA LYS A 402 33.22 33.11 -19.45
C LYS A 402 32.58 34.49 -19.25
N ASN A 403 31.27 34.55 -19.00
CA ASN A 403 30.56 35.81 -18.76
C ASN A 403 31.00 36.47 -17.44
N ASN A 404 31.18 35.71 -16.36
CA ASN A 404 31.69 36.22 -15.09
C ASN A 404 33.15 36.69 -15.21
N ALA A 405 33.99 35.97 -15.96
CA ALA A 405 35.37 36.39 -16.22
C ALA A 405 35.43 37.67 -17.08
N ALA A 406 34.55 37.79 -18.08
CA ALA A 406 34.41 39.01 -18.89
C ALA A 406 33.92 40.19 -18.04
N ALA A 407 32.90 39.99 -17.20
CA ALA A 407 32.41 41.01 -16.27
C ALA A 407 33.49 41.44 -15.26
N LYS A 408 34.24 40.49 -14.68
CA LYS A 408 35.31 40.77 -13.73
C LYS A 408 36.47 41.53 -14.39
N LYS A 409 36.85 41.18 -15.63
CA LYS A 409 37.81 41.96 -16.44
C LYS A 409 37.30 43.37 -16.75
N LYS A 410 36.01 43.53 -17.07
CA LYS A 410 35.40 44.83 -17.36
C LYS A 410 35.34 45.73 -16.12
N ALA A 411 35.09 45.16 -14.95
CA ALA A 411 35.16 45.85 -13.67
C ALA A 411 36.60 46.33 -13.36
N THR A 412 37.61 45.45 -13.45
CA THR A 412 39.01 45.87 -13.21
C THR A 412 39.51 46.90 -14.24
N ALA A 413 39.03 46.85 -15.49
CA ALA A 413 39.34 47.87 -16.49
C ALA A 413 38.72 49.24 -16.14
N ALA A 414 37.49 49.27 -15.62
CA ALA A 414 36.86 50.51 -15.16
C ALA A 414 37.60 51.11 -13.95
N THR A 415 38.01 50.30 -12.97
CA THR A 415 38.81 50.76 -11.82
C THR A 415 40.19 51.30 -12.24
N ALA A 416 40.81 50.70 -13.26
CA ALA A 416 42.08 51.20 -13.80
C ALA A 416 41.96 52.53 -14.56
N GLN A 417 40.79 52.85 -15.11
CA GLN A 417 40.53 54.11 -15.81
C GLN A 417 40.23 55.27 -14.86
N SER A 418 39.70 55.03 -13.65
CA SER A 418 39.47 56.08 -12.66
C SER A 418 40.74 56.57 -11.95
N THR A 419 41.84 55.82 -12.00
CA THR A 419 43.09 56.14 -11.29
C THR A 419 44.09 57.00 -12.07
N THR A 420 43.82 57.31 -13.35
CA THR A 420 44.76 58.05 -14.23
C THR A 420 44.36 59.52 -14.47
N ALA A 421 43.42 60.08 -13.69
CA ALA A 421 42.79 61.36 -13.99
C ALA A 421 42.60 62.31 -12.77
N SER A 422 43.65 62.58 -11.99
CA SER A 422 43.89 63.90 -11.38
C SER A 422 45.21 63.97 -10.59
N THR A 423 46.23 64.65 -11.13
CA THR A 423 47.36 65.18 -10.34
C THR A 423 47.97 66.41 -11.02
N LYS A 424 47.48 67.61 -10.65
CA LYS A 424 48.26 68.85 -10.64
C LYS A 424 47.88 69.65 -9.38
N PRO A 425 48.87 70.18 -8.63
CA PRO A 425 48.63 70.80 -7.33
C PRO A 425 48.36 72.31 -7.42
N LEU A 426 47.75 72.86 -6.37
CA LEU A 426 47.90 74.25 -5.96
C LEU A 426 47.94 74.32 -4.43
N LEU A 427 48.48 75.41 -3.88
CA LEU A 427 48.83 75.56 -2.47
C LEU A 427 48.14 76.78 -1.85
N ILE A 428 47.61 76.58 -0.64
CA ILE A 428 47.68 77.50 0.52
C ILE A 428 46.69 78.69 0.61
N GLU A 429 46.26 78.92 1.87
CA GLU A 429 45.62 80.10 2.51
C GLU A 429 44.19 80.55 2.13
N GLY A 430 43.43 80.94 3.17
CA GLY A 430 42.09 81.54 3.08
C GLY A 430 41.17 81.19 4.25
N GLU A 431 40.75 82.20 5.01
CA GLU A 431 39.72 82.15 6.06
C GLU A 431 38.56 83.11 5.66
N SER A 432 37.40 83.19 6.32
CA SER A 432 36.99 82.76 7.67
C SER A 432 35.47 82.48 7.78
N MET A 433 35.01 82.22 9.00
CA MET A 433 33.67 82.60 9.54
C MET A 433 33.25 84.02 9.11
N ASP A 434 31.98 84.43 9.01
CA ASP A 434 30.65 83.83 9.22
C ASP A 434 29.67 84.51 8.23
N ASP A 435 28.42 84.02 8.05
CA ASP A 435 27.25 84.90 8.26
C ASP A 435 25.87 84.20 8.23
N VAL A 436 24.89 84.88 8.84
CA VAL A 436 23.51 84.44 9.13
C VAL A 436 22.50 85.05 8.15
N GLU A 437 21.41 84.34 7.79
CA GLU A 437 20.01 84.73 8.08
C GLU A 437 18.95 83.75 7.48
N MET A 438 17.67 83.91 7.85
CA MET A 438 16.53 83.02 7.58
C MET A 438 15.49 83.63 6.61
N LYS A 439 14.44 82.83 6.32
CA LYS A 439 13.06 83.21 5.93
C LYS A 439 12.83 83.57 4.44
N ALA A 440 11.67 83.21 3.82
CA ALA A 440 10.59 82.31 4.26
C ALA A 440 9.67 81.86 3.10
N SER A 441 8.89 80.79 3.37
CA SER A 441 7.48 80.56 2.93
C SER A 441 7.13 80.72 1.43
N SER A 442 6.80 79.62 0.73
CA SER A 442 5.42 79.09 0.52
C SER A 442 5.13 79.03 -1.00
N GLN A 443 4.16 78.32 -1.57
CA GLN A 443 3.09 77.37 -1.14
C GLN A 443 3.24 76.08 -2.02
N GLY A 444 2.55 74.95 -1.85
CA GLY A 444 1.55 74.48 -0.87
C GLY A 444 0.79 73.26 -1.43
N GLU A 445 0.15 72.47 -0.55
CA GLU A 445 -0.89 71.45 -0.84
C GLU A 445 -0.53 70.19 -1.66
N SER A 446 -1.21 69.03 -1.53
CA SER A 446 -1.97 68.46 -0.39
C SER A 446 -2.22 66.93 -0.61
N SER A 447 -3.11 66.32 0.20
CA SER A 447 -3.60 64.93 0.19
C SER A 447 -2.75 63.81 0.83
N SER A 448 -2.64 63.88 2.16
CA SER A 448 -2.96 62.76 3.09
C SER A 448 -4.43 62.28 2.92
N ASN A 449 -5.01 61.29 3.60
CA ASN A 449 -4.74 60.49 4.82
C ASN A 449 -5.52 59.13 4.69
N ASP A 450 -5.68 58.15 5.60
CA ASP A 450 -5.34 57.82 7.01
C ASP A 450 -4.73 56.36 7.02
N LEU A 451 -4.54 55.51 8.06
CA LEU A 451 -5.07 55.25 9.42
C LEU A 451 -6.55 54.72 9.43
N VAL A 452 -7.17 54.18 10.50
CA VAL A 452 -7.07 54.30 11.98
C VAL A 452 -7.53 52.98 12.67
N GLU A 453 -6.76 52.48 13.66
CA GLU A 453 -7.13 51.80 14.96
C GLU A 453 -8.20 50.65 15.01
N GLU A 454 -8.45 49.88 16.10
CA GLU A 454 -7.76 49.68 17.39
C GLU A 454 -7.88 48.21 17.93
N ALA A 455 -7.55 48.00 19.21
CA ALA A 455 -7.41 46.74 19.95
C ALA A 455 -8.70 45.96 20.26
N GLY A 456 -8.52 44.70 20.71
CA GLY A 456 -9.56 43.89 21.34
C GLY A 456 -8.98 42.68 22.08
N ALA A 457 -9.04 42.68 23.42
CA ALA A 457 -8.62 41.56 24.27
C ALA A 457 -9.81 40.69 24.69
N GLY A 458 -9.59 39.39 24.92
CA GLY A 458 -10.63 38.44 25.35
C GLY A 458 -10.06 37.18 26.00
N GLU A 459 -10.78 36.65 26.99
CA GLU A 459 -10.29 35.59 27.90
C GLU A 459 -10.50 34.16 27.35
N GLY A 460 -9.70 33.19 27.84
CA GLY A 460 -9.66 31.82 27.31
C GLY A 460 -9.28 30.71 28.30
N ARG A 461 -9.91 30.70 29.49
CA ARG A 461 -10.01 29.61 30.51
C ARG A 461 -9.08 28.39 30.39
N GLY A 462 -8.28 28.14 31.43
CA GLY A 462 -7.47 26.93 31.57
C GLY A 462 -8.27 25.65 31.86
N GLY A 463 -7.67 24.50 31.59
CA GLY A 463 -8.15 23.18 32.02
C GLY A 463 -7.47 22.72 33.30
N GLY A 464 -8.21 22.01 34.17
CA GLY A 464 -7.66 21.34 35.35
C GLY A 464 -7.70 19.82 35.19
N ASP A 465 -6.81 19.13 35.90
CA ASP A 465 -6.87 17.68 36.07
C ASP A 465 -8.15 17.25 36.81
N GLU A 466 -8.70 16.07 36.47
CA GLU A 466 -9.57 15.36 37.40
C GLU A 466 -9.34 13.83 37.35
N HIS A 467 -9.36 13.20 38.53
CA HIS A 467 -8.94 11.82 38.73
C HIS A 467 -9.99 10.77 38.32
N GLN A 468 -9.53 9.59 37.91
CA GLN A 468 -10.36 8.39 37.85
C GLN A 468 -10.89 7.98 39.25
N ALA A 469 -12.17 8.23 39.53
CA ALA A 469 -12.83 7.76 40.74
C ALA A 469 -13.60 6.44 40.48
N LYS A 470 -13.15 5.34 41.11
CA LYS A 470 -13.85 4.04 41.07
C LYS A 470 -15.19 4.14 41.82
N LYS A 471 -16.32 3.79 41.18
CA LYS A 471 -17.56 3.48 41.90
C LYS A 471 -17.72 1.96 42.08
N VAL A 472 -17.52 1.53 43.33
CA VAL A 472 -17.93 0.20 43.81
C VAL A 472 -19.45 0.15 43.82
N LYS A 473 -20.05 -0.94 43.30
CA LYS A 473 -21.43 -1.31 43.67
C LYS A 473 -21.36 -2.21 44.89
N LEU A 474 -22.01 -1.81 45.98
CA LEU A 474 -22.40 -2.76 47.02
C LEU A 474 -23.60 -3.58 46.53
N SER A 475 -23.67 -4.81 47.02
CA SER A 475 -24.85 -5.67 47.02
C SER A 475 -25.78 -5.32 48.17
N GLU A 476 -27.09 -5.44 47.98
CA GLU A 476 -28.02 -6.11 48.91
C GLU A 476 -29.43 -6.20 48.29
N ALA A 477 -30.22 -7.18 48.76
CA ALA A 477 -31.56 -7.58 48.29
C ALA A 477 -31.64 -8.03 46.80
#